data_AF-X1P3U0-F1
#
_entry.id   AF-X1P3U0-F1
#
_cell.length_a   1.000
_cell.length_b   1.000
_cell.length_c   1.000
_cell.angle_alpha   90.00
_cell.angle_beta   90.00
_cell.angle_gamma   90.00
#
_symmetry.space_group_name_H-M   'P 1'
#
loop_
_entity.id
_entity.type
_entity.pdbx_description
1 polymer ?
#
loop_
_entity_poly.entity_id
_entity_poly.type
_entity_poly.pdbx_seq_one_letter_code
_entity_poly.pdbx_strand_id
1 'polypeptide(L)'
;MIYNYDIPYEKMLKKLDYCKKWGVQIADCRYRPLDSIKDDYNPGKFRSGQTGEDYYIHTDGGWTDQKIRDFRRRVRQLNIWIRYARDKGLGYDKRMEKWSSIHNTFKFFHMGRPPQLEVIEKSPTWKRRLEMMNRIKNYYKKQNLNTLDYSSFTKKRIDEELKKIITNIDLPLFSSR
;
A
#
# COMPACT_ATOMS: atom_id res chain seq x y z
N MET A 1 8.75 -14.09 -7.24
CA MET A 1 8.88 -15.38 -6.54
C MET A 1 7.52 -16.04 -6.56
N ILE A 2 7.43 -17.25 -7.12
CA ILE A 2 6.16 -17.99 -7.18
C ILE A 2 5.99 -18.80 -5.89
N TYR A 3 4.88 -18.59 -5.19
CA TYR A 3 4.48 -19.35 -3.99
C TYR A 3 3.10 -20.00 -4.21
N ASN A 4 2.60 -20.80 -3.26
CA ASN A 4 1.37 -21.60 -3.43
C ASN A 4 1.50 -22.65 -4.55
N TYR A 5 2.65 -23.34 -4.60
CA TYR A 5 2.99 -24.31 -5.65
C TYR A 5 3.63 -25.56 -5.02
N ASP A 6 4.23 -26.44 -5.82
CA ASP A 6 4.88 -27.69 -5.39
C ASP A 6 5.96 -27.50 -4.31
N ILE A 7 6.50 -26.28 -4.17
CA ILE A 7 7.49 -25.96 -3.14
C ILE A 7 6.78 -25.79 -1.79
N PRO A 8 7.16 -26.55 -0.75
CA PRO A 8 6.57 -26.42 0.58
C PRO A 8 6.74 -25.04 1.19
N TYR A 9 5.76 -24.62 1.97
CA TYR A 9 5.73 -23.33 2.69
C TYR A 9 7.03 -23.06 3.46
N GLU A 10 7.57 -24.07 4.15
CA GLU A 10 8.76 -23.96 4.98
C GLU A 10 10.02 -23.73 4.14
N LYS A 11 10.10 -24.33 2.94
CA LYS A 11 11.16 -24.03 1.98
C LYS A 11 11.04 -22.61 1.42
N MET A 12 9.82 -22.13 1.20
CA MET A 12 9.59 -20.74 0.76
C MET A 12 9.97 -19.72 1.83
N LEU A 13 9.73 -20.01 3.12
CA LEU A 13 10.22 -19.18 4.22
C LEU A 13 11.75 -19.09 4.25
N LYS A 14 12.46 -20.21 4.04
CA LYS A 14 13.93 -20.18 3.94
C LYS A 14 14.40 -19.30 2.78
N LYS A 15 13.74 -19.36 1.62
CA LYS A 15 14.03 -18.46 0.47
C LYS A 15 13.80 -17.00 0.84
N LEU A 16 12.73 -16.69 1.56
CA LEU A 16 12.43 -15.35 2.07
C LEU A 16 13.57 -14.82 2.97
N ASP A 17 14.11 -15.68 3.86
CA ASP A 17 15.23 -15.32 4.73
C ASP A 17 16.51 -15.01 3.93
N TYR A 18 16.79 -15.78 2.87
CA TYR A 18 17.89 -15.45 1.95
C TYR A 18 17.66 -14.11 1.24
N CYS A 19 16.44 -13.85 0.75
CA CYS A 19 16.10 -12.56 0.16
C CYS A 19 16.31 -11.40 1.14
N LYS A 20 15.99 -11.61 2.42
CA LYS A 20 16.27 -10.64 3.50
C LYS A 20 17.75 -10.38 3.67
N LYS A 21 18.58 -11.44 3.73
CA LYS A 21 20.04 -11.32 3.84
C LYS A 21 20.65 -10.56 2.67
N TRP A 22 20.20 -10.86 1.44
CA TRP A 22 20.68 -10.18 0.24
C TRP A 22 20.07 -8.79 0.03
N GLY A 23 19.00 -8.46 0.77
CA GLY A 23 18.29 -7.18 0.63
C GLY A 23 17.57 -7.02 -0.69
N VAL A 24 17.10 -8.12 -1.28
CA VAL A 24 16.42 -8.13 -2.58
C VAL A 24 14.91 -8.09 -2.39
N GLN A 25 14.24 -7.21 -3.15
CA GLN A 25 12.78 -7.16 -3.16
C GLN A 25 12.20 -8.37 -3.89
N ILE A 26 11.03 -8.80 -3.44
CA ILE A 26 10.33 -9.94 -4.00
C ILE A 26 9.10 -9.44 -4.77
N ALA A 27 9.01 -9.80 -6.05
CA ALA A 27 7.75 -9.76 -6.77
C ALA A 27 6.81 -10.84 -6.21
N ASP A 28 5.66 -10.42 -5.68
CA ASP A 28 4.66 -11.27 -5.02
C ASP A 28 3.77 -11.96 -6.08
N CYS A 29 4.14 -13.17 -6.49
CA CYS A 29 3.44 -13.93 -7.53
C CYS A 29 2.83 -15.20 -6.92
N ARG A 30 1.50 -15.31 -6.88
CA ARG A 30 0.82 -16.55 -6.47
C ARG A 30 0.70 -17.48 -7.67
N TYR A 31 0.95 -18.76 -7.48
CA TYR A 31 0.60 -19.74 -8.47
C TYR A 31 -0.92 -19.90 -8.58
N ARG A 32 -1.36 -19.96 -9.84
CA ARG A 32 -2.71 -20.26 -10.28
C ARG A 32 -2.57 -21.29 -11.42
N PRO A 33 -3.36 -22.38 -11.42
CA PRO A 33 -3.33 -23.38 -12.49
C PRO A 33 -3.58 -22.75 -13.86
N LEU A 34 -2.94 -23.30 -14.89
CA LEU A 34 -2.99 -22.75 -16.24
C LEU A 34 -4.37 -22.93 -16.91
N ASP A 35 -5.06 -24.00 -16.54
CA ASP A 35 -6.43 -24.33 -16.94
C ASP A 35 -7.50 -23.54 -16.18
N SER A 36 -7.13 -22.89 -15.07
CA SER A 36 -8.05 -22.03 -14.34
C SER A 36 -8.31 -20.74 -15.10
N ILE A 37 -9.59 -20.37 -15.22
CA ILE A 37 -10.04 -19.11 -15.81
C ILE A 37 -10.44 -18.06 -14.78
N LYS A 38 -10.49 -18.40 -13.49
CA LYS A 38 -10.91 -17.51 -12.39
C LYS A 38 -10.00 -17.64 -11.18
N ASP A 39 -9.76 -16.51 -10.53
CA ASP A 39 -9.00 -16.44 -9.30
C ASP A 39 -9.40 -15.18 -8.54
N ASP A 40 -10.37 -15.35 -7.63
CA ASP A 40 -11.02 -14.22 -6.96
C ASP A 40 -10.26 -13.78 -5.70
N TYR A 41 -8.99 -14.18 -5.57
CA TYR A 41 -8.13 -13.75 -4.46
C TYR A 41 -8.05 -12.22 -4.38
N ASN A 42 -8.45 -11.68 -3.23
CA ASN A 42 -8.41 -10.26 -2.95
C ASN A 42 -7.98 -10.03 -1.50
N PRO A 43 -6.73 -9.59 -1.26
CA PRO A 43 -6.21 -9.42 0.09
C PRO A 43 -7.01 -8.41 0.94
N GLY A 44 -7.76 -7.50 0.30
CA GLY A 44 -8.62 -6.53 0.98
C GLY A 44 -9.97 -7.08 1.43
N LYS A 45 -10.44 -8.19 0.85
CA LYS A 45 -11.77 -8.78 1.12
C LYS A 45 -11.79 -9.81 2.25
N PHE A 46 -10.67 -10.05 2.92
CA PHE A 46 -10.61 -11.01 4.04
C PHE A 46 -11.65 -10.72 5.13
N ARG A 47 -11.76 -9.46 5.55
CA ARG A 47 -12.71 -9.05 6.59
C ARG A 47 -14.16 -9.02 6.12
N SER A 48 -14.38 -9.05 4.81
CA SER A 48 -15.70 -9.03 4.18
C SER A 48 -16.12 -10.41 3.69
N GLY A 49 -15.48 -11.49 4.17
CA GLY A 49 -15.92 -12.86 3.94
C GLY A 49 -15.09 -13.69 2.97
N GLN A 50 -13.97 -13.19 2.43
CA GLN A 50 -13.13 -14.02 1.53
C GLN A 50 -12.51 -15.22 2.27
N THR A 51 -12.75 -16.43 1.75
CA THR A 51 -12.25 -17.71 2.28
C THR A 51 -11.24 -18.35 1.32
N GLY A 52 -10.75 -19.54 1.67
CA GLY A 52 -9.88 -20.34 0.81
C GLY A 52 -10.59 -20.99 -0.39
N GLU A 53 -11.92 -20.88 -0.47
CA GLU A 53 -12.72 -21.40 -1.58
C GLU A 53 -12.75 -20.44 -2.77
N ASP A 54 -12.50 -19.14 -2.54
CA ASP A 54 -12.54 -18.10 -3.56
C ASP A 54 -11.35 -18.16 -4.54
N TYR A 55 -10.33 -18.96 -4.24
CA TYR A 55 -9.11 -18.98 -5.02
C TYR A 55 -8.36 -20.30 -4.87
N TYR A 56 -7.51 -20.60 -5.86
CA TYR A 56 -6.76 -21.85 -5.86
C TYR A 56 -5.71 -21.90 -4.73
N ILE A 57 -5.71 -23.01 -3.99
CA ILE A 57 -4.75 -23.37 -2.96
C ILE A 57 -4.10 -24.69 -3.37
N HIS A 58 -2.77 -24.69 -3.51
CA HIS A 58 -2.01 -25.88 -3.89
C HIS A 58 -1.74 -26.76 -2.68
N THR A 59 -2.75 -27.53 -2.26
CA THR A 59 -2.72 -28.34 -1.03
C THR A 59 -1.65 -29.42 -1.05
N ASP A 60 -1.27 -29.95 -2.22
CA ASP A 60 -0.24 -30.98 -2.38
C ASP A 60 1.14 -30.51 -1.89
N GLY A 61 1.43 -29.21 -2.06
CA GLY A 61 2.61 -28.55 -1.49
C GLY A 61 2.48 -28.20 0.00
N GLY A 62 1.40 -28.63 0.68
CA GLY A 62 1.11 -28.33 2.08
C GLY A 62 0.68 -26.88 2.33
N TRP A 63 0.14 -26.20 1.31
CA TRP A 63 -0.38 -24.84 1.43
C TRP A 63 -1.80 -24.84 2.00
N THR A 64 -2.09 -23.77 2.75
CA THR A 64 -3.42 -23.48 3.29
C THR A 64 -3.70 -21.99 3.10
N ASP A 65 -4.97 -21.59 3.20
CA ASP A 65 -5.39 -20.18 3.15
C ASP A 65 -4.57 -19.32 4.13
N GLN A 66 -4.39 -19.80 5.36
CA GLN A 66 -3.59 -19.14 6.38
C GLN A 66 -2.11 -19.01 5.98
N LYS A 67 -1.48 -20.09 5.50
CA LYS A 67 -0.07 -20.06 5.06
C LYS A 67 0.15 -19.09 3.90
N ILE A 68 -0.78 -19.03 2.95
CA ILE A 68 -0.74 -18.08 1.84
C ILE A 68 -0.77 -16.64 2.36
N ARG A 69 -1.72 -16.33 3.26
CA ARG A 69 -1.87 -14.99 3.84
C ARG A 69 -0.63 -14.57 4.63
N ASP A 70 -0.10 -15.47 5.44
CA ASP A 70 1.10 -15.20 6.24
C ASP A 70 2.34 -15.02 5.36
N PHE A 71 2.50 -15.84 4.32
CA PHE A 71 3.60 -15.69 3.37
C PHE A 71 3.57 -14.32 2.68
N ARG A 72 2.42 -13.93 2.11
CA ARG A 72 2.26 -12.62 1.46
C ARG A 72 2.50 -11.47 2.43
N ARG A 73 2.02 -11.58 3.67
CA ARG A 73 2.27 -10.57 4.71
C ARG A 73 3.77 -10.41 4.94
N ARG A 74 4.51 -11.51 5.09
CA ARG A 74 5.98 -11.47 5.27
C ARG A 74 6.71 -10.88 4.06
N VAL A 75 6.30 -11.25 2.84
CA VAL A 75 6.84 -10.66 1.59
C VAL A 75 6.62 -9.14 1.56
N ARG A 76 5.41 -8.68 1.89
CA ARG A 76 5.08 -7.25 1.98
C ARG A 76 5.96 -6.53 3.02
N GLN A 77 6.08 -7.09 4.22
CA GLN A 77 6.89 -6.53 5.31
C GLN A 77 8.37 -6.43 4.90
N LEU A 78 8.91 -7.49 4.31
CA LEU A 78 10.27 -7.52 3.77
C LEU A 78 10.47 -6.41 2.74
N ASN A 79 9.58 -6.31 1.74
CA ASN A 79 9.69 -5.31 0.68
C ASN A 79 9.60 -3.87 1.21
N ILE A 80 8.78 -3.63 2.23
CA ILE A 80 8.67 -2.33 2.90
C ILE A 80 9.96 -2.02 3.66
N TRP A 81 10.47 -2.98 4.43
CA TRP A 81 11.73 -2.83 5.16
C TRP A 81 12.91 -2.53 4.22
N ILE A 82 13.03 -3.26 3.10
CA ILE A 82 14.09 -3.01 2.09
C ILE A 82 14.03 -1.58 1.57
N ARG A 83 12.83 -1.05 1.27
CA ARG A 83 12.70 0.31 0.71
C ARG A 83 13.05 1.42 1.68
N TYR A 84 12.82 1.22 2.98
CA TYR A 84 12.73 2.34 3.92
C TYR A 84 13.66 2.25 5.12
N ALA A 85 14.22 1.07 5.42
CA ALA A 85 14.89 0.81 6.69
C ALA A 85 16.18 -0.01 6.61
N ARG A 86 16.36 -0.84 5.58
CA ARG A 86 17.57 -1.67 5.42
C ARG A 86 18.86 -0.85 5.53
N ASP A 87 18.99 0.18 4.70
CA ASP A 87 20.21 1.00 4.62
C ASP A 87 20.42 1.89 5.85
N LYS A 88 19.43 1.94 6.75
CA LYS A 88 19.48 2.70 8.01
C LYS A 88 19.81 1.82 9.22
N GLY A 89 20.02 0.52 9.03
CA GLY A 89 20.24 -0.43 10.13
C GLY A 89 19.01 -0.62 11.03
N LEU A 90 17.81 -0.23 10.58
CA LEU A 90 16.58 -0.32 11.37
C LEU A 90 15.83 -1.63 11.09
N GLY A 91 15.15 -2.16 12.11
CA GLY A 91 14.20 -3.26 11.95
C GLY A 91 12.93 -2.85 11.21
N TYR A 92 12.12 -3.83 10.79
CA TYR A 92 10.78 -3.55 10.27
C TYR A 92 9.89 -2.94 11.38
N ASP A 93 9.17 -1.88 11.03
CA ASP A 93 8.16 -1.28 11.89
C ASP A 93 6.83 -1.14 11.12
N LYS A 94 5.71 -1.51 11.75
CA LYS A 94 4.37 -1.43 11.15
C LYS A 94 3.99 -0.01 10.71
N ARG A 95 4.53 1.03 11.36
CA ARG A 95 4.38 2.43 10.94
C ARG A 95 4.93 2.67 9.53
N MET A 96 5.90 1.88 9.08
CA MET A 96 6.44 1.97 7.73
C MET A 96 5.42 1.61 6.66
N GLU A 97 4.36 0.88 6.99
CA GLU A 97 3.28 0.62 6.02
C GLU A 97 2.56 1.91 5.60
N LYS A 98 2.54 2.94 6.47
CA LYS A 98 1.98 4.26 6.15
C LYS A 98 2.79 4.96 5.05
N TRP A 99 4.08 4.66 4.89
CA TRP A 99 4.92 5.28 3.87
C TRP A 99 4.39 5.11 2.46
N SER A 100 3.90 3.91 2.14
CA SER A 100 3.31 3.66 0.82
C SER A 100 2.09 4.54 0.57
N SER A 101 1.27 4.78 1.59
CA SER A 101 0.11 5.68 1.48
C SER A 101 0.55 7.13 1.26
N ILE A 102 1.55 7.60 2.03
CA ILE A 102 2.13 8.94 1.90
C ILE A 102 2.71 9.14 0.50
N HIS A 103 3.50 8.17 0.01
CA HIS A 103 4.11 8.25 -1.32
C HIS A 103 3.03 8.30 -2.43
N ASN A 104 1.99 7.46 -2.33
CA ASN A 104 0.86 7.49 -3.24
C ASN A 104 0.11 8.83 -3.20
N THR A 105 0.02 9.46 -2.03
CA THR A 105 -0.53 10.81 -1.88
C THR A 105 0.35 11.83 -2.59
N PHE A 106 1.66 11.84 -2.36
CA PHE A 106 2.58 12.76 -3.05
C PHE A 106 2.55 12.59 -4.56
N LYS A 107 2.48 11.34 -5.05
CA LYS A 107 2.33 11.04 -6.47
C LYS A 107 1.03 11.59 -7.05
N PHE A 108 -0.09 11.49 -6.32
CA PHE A 108 -1.37 12.04 -6.76
C PHE A 108 -1.34 13.57 -6.94
N PHE A 109 -0.53 14.27 -6.14
CA PHE A 109 -0.37 15.72 -6.19
C PHE A 109 0.87 16.17 -6.98
N HIS A 110 1.59 15.26 -7.64
CA HIS A 110 2.85 15.53 -8.37
C HIS A 110 3.92 16.26 -7.53
N MET A 111 3.96 16.01 -6.22
CA MET A 111 4.85 16.72 -5.27
C MET A 111 6.23 16.07 -5.09
N GLY A 112 6.64 15.16 -5.99
CA GLY A 112 7.92 14.45 -5.89
C GLY A 112 8.05 13.57 -4.65
N ARG A 113 9.24 13.55 -4.04
CA ARG A 113 9.55 12.67 -2.90
C ARG A 113 9.00 13.24 -1.58
N PRO A 114 8.26 12.46 -0.78
CA PRO A 114 7.82 12.92 0.53
C PRO A 114 8.98 13.15 1.51
N PRO A 115 8.81 14.05 2.50
CA PRO A 115 9.75 14.16 3.62
C PRO A 115 9.89 12.85 4.39
N GLN A 116 10.97 12.74 5.17
CA GLN A 116 11.19 11.61 6.07
C GLN A 116 10.02 11.43 7.07
N LEU A 117 9.65 10.19 7.40
CA LEU A 117 8.51 9.89 8.30
C LEU A 117 8.70 10.54 9.65
N GLU A 118 9.92 10.55 10.18
CA GLU A 118 10.25 11.21 11.45
C GLU A 118 9.93 12.72 11.39
N VAL A 119 10.19 13.37 10.25
CA VAL A 119 9.87 14.79 10.03
C VAL A 119 8.36 14.99 9.99
N ILE A 120 7.63 14.10 9.31
CA ILE A 120 6.17 14.14 9.22
C ILE A 120 5.53 13.90 10.59
N GLU A 121 6.02 12.92 11.35
CA GLU A 121 5.48 12.55 12.67
C GLU A 121 5.73 13.63 13.73
N LYS A 122 6.85 14.34 13.63
CA LYS A 122 7.19 15.45 14.55
C LYS A 122 6.55 16.78 14.18
N SER A 123 5.98 16.93 12.97
CA SER A 123 5.43 18.20 12.50
C SER A 123 3.90 18.20 12.47
N PRO A 124 3.23 18.97 13.35
CA PRO A 124 1.77 19.14 13.31
C PRO A 124 1.28 19.67 11.95
N THR A 125 2.05 20.57 11.34
CA THR A 125 1.76 21.13 10.01
C THR A 125 1.72 20.05 8.94
N TRP A 126 2.67 19.11 8.93
CA TRP A 126 2.67 18.01 7.97
C TRP A 126 1.52 17.03 8.21
N LYS A 127 1.18 16.74 9.47
CA LYS A 127 0.01 15.89 9.79
C LYS A 127 -1.27 16.48 9.21
N ARG A 128 -1.54 17.75 9.50
CA ARG A 128 -2.71 18.48 8.97
C ARG A 128 -2.71 18.51 7.44
N ARG A 129 -1.56 18.79 6.81
CA ARG A 129 -1.44 18.79 5.35
C ARG A 129 -1.78 17.44 4.74
N LEU A 130 -1.22 16.36 5.30
CA LEU A 130 -1.47 15.00 4.81
C LEU A 130 -2.94 14.58 4.99
N GLU A 131 -3.58 14.97 6.08
CA GLU A 131 -5.01 14.75 6.29
C GLU A 131 -5.84 15.41 5.20
N MET A 132 -5.58 16.70 4.94
CA MET A 132 -6.25 17.45 3.87
C MET A 132 -6.02 16.83 2.49
N MET A 133 -4.76 16.49 2.17
CA MET A 133 -4.40 15.84 0.90
C MET A 133 -5.09 14.48 0.73
N ASN A 134 -5.12 13.65 1.78
CA ASN A 134 -5.77 12.35 1.72
C ASN A 134 -7.28 12.48 1.52
N ARG A 135 -7.92 13.45 2.19
CA ARG A 135 -9.35 13.74 2.03
C ARG A 135 -9.67 14.11 0.59
N ILE A 136 -8.93 15.07 0.02
CA ILE A 136 -9.09 15.52 -1.36
C ILE A 136 -8.84 14.37 -2.35
N LYS A 137 -7.73 13.65 -2.20
CA LYS A 137 -7.40 12.49 -3.05
C LYS A 137 -8.54 11.47 -3.08
N ASN A 138 -9.11 11.14 -1.91
CA ASN A 138 -10.19 10.17 -1.82
C ASN A 138 -11.48 10.69 -2.48
N TYR A 139 -11.82 11.96 -2.29
CA TYR A 139 -12.94 12.60 -2.96
C TYR A 139 -12.78 12.56 -4.49
N TYR A 140 -11.62 13.00 -5.00
CA TYR A 140 -11.33 13.02 -6.43
C TYR A 140 -11.39 11.63 -7.05
N LYS A 141 -10.83 10.61 -6.37
CA LYS A 141 -10.95 9.22 -6.82
C LYS A 141 -12.40 8.73 -6.85
N LYS A 142 -13.23 9.10 -5.87
CA LYS A 142 -14.65 8.71 -5.82
C LYS A 142 -15.45 9.36 -6.94
N GLN A 143 -15.11 10.60 -7.30
CA GLN A 143 -15.77 11.38 -8.36
C GLN A 143 -15.12 11.19 -9.74
N ASN A 144 -14.14 10.28 -9.88
CA ASN A 144 -13.39 10.07 -11.11
C ASN A 144 -12.76 11.34 -11.72
N LEU A 145 -12.24 12.22 -10.85
CA LEU A 145 -11.60 13.48 -11.24
C LEU A 145 -10.10 13.30 -11.48
N ASN A 146 -9.54 14.17 -12.33
CA ASN A 146 -8.11 14.20 -12.66
C ASN A 146 -7.22 14.53 -11.46
N THR A 147 -5.98 14.02 -11.49
CA THR A 147 -4.96 14.35 -10.48
C THR A 147 -4.65 15.84 -10.46
N LEU A 148 -4.26 16.35 -9.30
CA LEU A 148 -3.87 17.75 -9.12
C LEU A 148 -2.35 17.89 -9.23
N ASP A 149 -1.85 18.93 -9.87
CA ASP A 149 -0.41 19.17 -9.99
C ASP A 149 0.05 20.33 -9.11
N TYR A 150 0.82 20.00 -8.07
CA TYR A 150 1.44 20.96 -7.14
C TYR A 150 2.97 20.96 -7.25
N SER A 151 3.54 20.44 -8.33
CA SER A 151 4.99 20.37 -8.54
C SER A 151 5.67 21.75 -8.46
N SER A 152 4.99 22.80 -8.93
CA SER A 152 5.49 24.19 -8.94
C SER A 152 5.07 25.02 -7.72
N PHE A 153 4.31 24.46 -6.77
CA PHE A 153 3.71 25.25 -5.69
C PHE A 153 4.62 25.32 -4.46
N THR A 154 4.64 26.49 -3.83
CA THR A 154 5.23 26.62 -2.48
C THR A 154 4.36 25.91 -1.44
N LYS A 155 4.95 25.50 -0.32
CA LYS A 155 4.22 24.85 0.79
C LYS A 155 3.02 25.68 1.27
N LYS A 156 3.17 27.00 1.33
CA LYS A 156 2.10 27.93 1.73
C LYS A 156 0.96 27.91 0.72
N ARG A 157 1.28 28.01 -0.58
CA ARG A 157 0.28 27.94 -1.67
C ARG A 157 -0.45 26.60 -1.68
N ILE A 158 0.25 25.49 -1.44
CA ILE A 158 -0.37 24.16 -1.30
C ILE A 158 -1.41 24.18 -0.17
N ASP A 159 -1.07 24.70 1.01
CA ASP A 159 -2.00 24.74 2.14
C ASP A 159 -3.23 25.60 1.85
N GLU A 160 -3.07 26.71 1.12
CA GLU A 160 -4.16 27.58 0.70
C GLU A 160 -5.10 26.87 -0.28
N GLU A 161 -4.57 26.20 -1.31
CA GLU A 161 -5.35 25.47 -2.30
C GLU A 161 -6.06 24.25 -1.71
N LEU A 162 -5.39 23.50 -0.83
CA LEU A 162 -6.02 22.38 -0.11
C LEU A 162 -7.21 22.86 0.73
N LYS A 163 -7.09 24.01 1.40
CA LYS A 163 -8.21 24.60 2.18
C LYS A 163 -9.37 24.99 1.28
N LYS A 164 -9.11 25.68 0.17
CA LYS A 164 -10.16 26.09 -0.80
C LYS A 164 -10.96 24.88 -1.29
N ILE A 165 -10.26 23.82 -1.71
CA ILE A 165 -10.92 22.59 -2.20
C ILE A 165 -11.73 21.93 -1.09
N ILE A 166 -11.20 21.85 0.14
CA ILE A 166 -11.95 21.26 1.25
C ILE A 166 -13.20 22.05 1.58
N THR A 167 -13.13 23.39 1.61
CA THR A 167 -14.32 24.22 1.79
C THR A 167 -15.36 23.90 0.72
N ASN A 168 -14.96 23.75 -0.54
CA ASN A 168 -15.87 23.40 -1.63
C ASN A 168 -16.46 21.99 -1.51
N ILE A 169 -15.70 21.01 -0.99
CA ILE A 169 -16.19 19.66 -0.72
C ILE A 169 -17.21 19.67 0.43
N ASP A 170 -17.01 20.55 1.42
CA ASP A 170 -17.80 20.60 2.66
C ASP A 170 -18.98 21.55 2.58
N LEU A 171 -19.06 22.39 1.54
CA LEU A 171 -20.24 23.18 1.27
C LEU A 171 -21.44 22.24 1.13
N PRO A 172 -22.51 22.42 1.92
CA PRO A 172 -23.71 21.62 1.77
C PRO A 172 -24.22 21.79 0.32
N LEU A 173 -24.58 20.67 -0.31
CA LEU A 173 -25.25 20.63 -1.61
C LEU A 173 -26.63 21.30 -1.50
N PHE A 174 -26.68 22.61 -1.29
CA PHE A 174 -27.86 23.40 -1.55
C PHE A 174 -27.79 23.82 -3.02
N SER A 175 -28.84 23.47 -3.76
CA SER A 175 -29.16 23.81 -5.15
C SER A 175 -28.71 22.82 -6.25
N SER A 176 -29.53 21.78 -6.41
CA SER A 176 -30.11 21.44 -7.71
C SER A 176 -31.49 20.81 -7.46
N ARG A 177 -32.51 21.68 -7.38
CA ARG A 177 -33.88 21.34 -7.76
C ARG A 177 -33.97 21.37 -9.29
#